data_AF-A0A7D5I519-F1
#
_entry.id   AF-A0A7D5I519-F1
#
_cell.length_a   1.000
_cell.length_b   1.000
_cell.length_c   1.000
_cell.angle_alpha   90.00
_cell.angle_beta   90.00
_cell.angle_gamma   90.00
#
_symmetry.space_group_name_H-M   'P 1'
#
loop_
_entity.id
_entity.type
_entity.pdbx_description
1 polymer ?
#
loop_
_entity_poly.entity_id
_entity_poly.type
_entity_poly.pdbx_seq_one_letter_code
_entity_poly.pdbx_strand_id
1 'polypeptide(L)'
;MDTQDSVNQHVFDKARSAVIDINDTEAAEAAREALDMGLDPVDVIEQGFVEGMRTMGDMFEEGKLSLIQILAASKTMNIGIEILKTKVIATNDNTGFFGNLVVNY
;
A
#
# COMPACT_ATOMS: atom_id res chain seq x y z
N MET A 1 -15.58 6.19 -19.18
CA MET A 1 -15.64 6.15 -17.72
C MET A 1 -14.48 5.26 -17.24
N ASP A 2 -13.23 5.46 -17.69
CA ASP A 2 -12.28 4.32 -17.73
C ASP A 2 -10.79 4.73 -17.73
N THR A 3 -10.37 5.74 -16.97
CA THR A 3 -8.94 6.12 -16.93
C THR A 3 -8.30 6.08 -15.54
N GLN A 4 -9.09 6.00 -14.47
CA GLN A 4 -8.56 5.97 -13.11
C GLN A 4 -8.10 4.55 -12.72
N ASP A 5 -8.86 3.50 -13.07
CA ASP A 5 -8.58 2.12 -12.64
C ASP A 5 -7.24 1.56 -13.13
N SER A 6 -6.81 1.85 -14.36
CA SER A 6 -5.55 1.33 -14.91
C SER A 6 -4.30 1.96 -14.30
N VAL A 7 -4.39 3.23 -13.85
CA VAL A 7 -3.28 3.95 -13.24
C VAL A 7 -3.09 3.49 -11.79
N ASN A 8 -4.20 3.31 -11.07
CA ASN A 8 -4.21 2.79 -9.71
C ASN A 8 -3.58 1.39 -9.64
N GLN A 9 -3.88 0.55 -10.62
CA GLN A 9 -3.32 -0.80 -10.74
C GLN A 9 -1.79 -0.83 -10.81
N HIS A 10 -1.15 0.12 -11.51
CA HIS A 10 0.31 0.15 -11.60
C HIS A 10 0.97 0.41 -10.24
N VAL A 11 0.41 1.36 -9.47
CA VAL A 11 0.92 1.70 -8.13
C VAL A 11 0.71 0.54 -7.15
N PHE A 12 -0.44 -0.13 -7.23
CA PHE A 12 -0.72 -1.31 -6.41
C PHE A 12 0.24 -2.47 -6.74
N ASP A 13 0.48 -2.73 -8.03
CA ASP A 13 1.39 -3.80 -8.45
C ASP A 13 2.85 -3.51 -8.04
N LYS A 14 3.25 -2.23 -8.07
CA LYS A 14 4.54 -1.76 -7.57
C LYS A 14 4.66 -1.93 -6.06
N ALA A 15 3.64 -1.54 -5.29
CA ALA A 15 3.60 -1.76 -3.85
C ALA A 15 3.64 -3.25 -3.49
N ARG A 16 2.96 -4.10 -4.26
CA ARG A 16 2.95 -5.55 -4.10
C ARG A 16 4.35 -6.14 -4.34
N SER A 17 4.98 -5.80 -5.46
CA SER A 17 6.32 -6.26 -5.81
C SER A 17 7.35 -5.81 -4.77
N ALA A 18 7.23 -4.58 -4.27
CA ALA A 18 8.11 -4.08 -3.20
C ALA A 18 8.05 -4.94 -1.92
N VAL A 19 6.87 -5.44 -1.53
CA VAL A 19 6.73 -6.34 -0.37
C VAL A 19 7.33 -7.70 -0.65
N ILE A 20 7.08 -8.24 -1.86
CA ILE A 20 7.57 -9.56 -2.27
C ILE A 20 9.12 -9.57 -2.34
N ASP A 21 9.70 -8.50 -2.89
CA ASP A 21 11.14 -8.36 -3.05
C ASP A 21 11.82 -7.79 -1.79
N ILE A 22 11.06 -7.46 -0.74
CA ILE A 22 11.55 -6.88 0.52
C ILE A 22 12.36 -5.59 0.22
N ASN A 23 11.80 -4.74 -0.63
CA ASN A 23 12.42 -3.50 -1.07
C ASN A 23 11.75 -2.28 -0.43
N ASP A 24 12.37 -1.80 0.65
CA ASP A 24 11.94 -0.61 1.40
C ASP A 24 11.88 0.66 0.52
N THR A 25 12.75 0.75 -0.48
CA THR A 25 12.82 1.91 -1.36
C THR A 25 11.65 1.92 -2.33
N GLU A 26 11.34 0.78 -2.95
CA GLU A 26 10.18 0.67 -3.85
C GLU A 26 8.86 0.84 -3.10
N ALA A 27 8.76 0.33 -1.88
CA ALA A 27 7.59 0.54 -1.02
C ALA A 27 7.36 2.04 -0.75
N ALA A 28 8.45 2.77 -0.48
CA ALA A 28 8.41 4.21 -0.27
C ALA A 28 8.04 4.99 -1.55
N GLU A 29 8.54 4.56 -2.70
CA GLU A 29 8.22 5.17 -3.99
C GLU A 29 6.76 4.92 -4.39
N ALA A 30 6.27 3.69 -4.28
CA ALA A 30 4.87 3.36 -4.57
C ALA A 30 3.91 4.16 -3.67
N ALA A 31 4.24 4.28 -2.37
CA ALA A 31 3.50 5.12 -1.44
C ALA A 31 3.50 6.61 -1.86
N ARG A 32 4.62 7.14 -2.33
CA ARG A 32 4.73 8.52 -2.80
C ARG A 32 3.95 8.75 -4.09
N GLU A 33 4.10 7.86 -5.06
CA GLU A 33 3.36 7.91 -6.33
C GLU A 33 1.85 7.86 -6.09
N ALA A 34 1.40 6.99 -5.18
CA ALA A 34 0.00 6.94 -4.77
C ALA A 34 -0.50 8.31 -4.32
N LEU A 35 0.23 8.95 -3.40
CA LEU A 35 -0.14 10.25 -2.86
C LEU A 35 -0.10 11.37 -3.90
N ASP A 36 0.89 11.35 -4.80
CA ASP A 36 1.02 12.32 -5.89
C ASP A 36 -0.15 12.22 -6.89
N MET A 37 -0.62 10.99 -7.11
CA MET A 37 -1.81 10.69 -7.92
C MET A 37 -3.13 10.98 -7.20
N GLY A 38 -3.09 11.30 -5.90
CA GLY A 38 -4.29 11.50 -5.08
C GLY A 38 -5.06 10.21 -4.77
N LEU A 39 -4.37 9.07 -4.78
CA LEU A 39 -4.93 7.79 -4.37
C LEU A 39 -5.15 7.74 -2.87
N ASP A 40 -6.21 7.03 -2.46
CA ASP A 40 -6.45 6.82 -1.04
C ASP A 40 -5.35 5.92 -0.48
N PRO A 41 -4.63 6.36 0.57
CA PRO A 41 -3.59 5.54 1.19
C PRO A 41 -4.16 4.22 1.72
N VAL A 42 -5.43 4.15 2.11
CA VAL A 42 -6.07 2.90 2.55
C VAL A 42 -6.17 1.91 1.39
N ASP A 43 -6.62 2.36 0.22
CA ASP A 43 -6.70 1.51 -0.98
C ASP A 43 -5.33 0.94 -1.37
N VAL A 44 -4.28 1.75 -1.29
CA VAL A 44 -2.90 1.32 -1.63
C VAL A 44 -2.40 0.26 -0.66
N ILE A 45 -2.80 0.37 0.61
CA ILE A 45 -2.45 -0.60 1.64
C ILE A 45 -3.19 -1.91 1.40
N GLU A 46 -4.50 -1.88 1.19
CA GLU A 46 -5.30 -3.09 1.00
C GLU A 46 -5.03 -3.76 -0.35
N GLN A 47 -4.96 -3.00 -1.44
CA GLN A 47 -4.82 -3.54 -2.80
C GLN A 47 -3.36 -3.78 -3.22
N GLY A 48 -2.40 -3.08 -2.62
CA GLY A 48 -0.97 -3.23 -2.92
C GLY A 48 -0.22 -4.04 -1.86
N PHE A 49 -0.04 -3.43 -0.68
CA PHE A 49 0.81 -4.00 0.37
C PHE A 49 0.24 -5.30 0.96
N VAL A 50 -1.06 -5.34 1.28
CA VAL A 50 -1.73 -6.52 1.86
C VAL A 50 -1.77 -7.67 0.85
N GLU A 51 -2.06 -7.40 -0.43
CA GLU A 51 -2.00 -8.43 -1.48
C GLU A 51 -0.57 -8.98 -1.69
N GLY A 52 0.45 -8.14 -1.52
CA GLY A 52 1.86 -8.57 -1.54
C GLY A 52 2.18 -9.49 -0.37
N MET A 53 1.73 -9.10 0.83
CA MET A 53 1.89 -9.90 2.03
C MET A 53 1.10 -11.21 1.97
N ARG A 54 -0.08 -11.21 1.35
CA ARG A 54 -0.87 -12.42 1.09
C ARG A 54 -0.11 -13.40 0.19
N THR A 55 0.47 -12.88 -0.88
CA THR A 55 1.31 -13.68 -1.80
C THR A 55 2.52 -14.27 -1.08
N MET A 56 3.17 -13.50 -0.22
CA MET A 56 4.24 -13.99 0.64
C MET A 56 3.72 -15.05 1.63
N GLY A 57 2.54 -14.85 2.22
CA GLY A 57 1.88 -15.81 3.09
C GLY A 57 1.66 -17.17 2.41
N ASP A 58 1.11 -17.15 1.19
CA ASP A 58 0.90 -18.37 0.38
C ASP A 58 2.24 -19.08 0.11
N MET A 59 3.28 -18.33 -0.27
CA MET A 59 4.63 -18.88 -0.49
C MET A 59 5.27 -19.44 0.79
N PHE A 60 4.97 -18.85 1.96
CA PHE A 60 5.39 -19.38 3.25
C PHE A 60 4.67 -20.69 3.59
N GLU A 61 3.36 -20.77 3.35
CA GLU A 61 2.60 -22.02 3.51
C GLU A 61 3.08 -23.12 2.56
N GLU A 62 3.50 -22.77 1.34
CA GLU A 62 4.14 -23.67 0.39
C GLU A 62 5.58 -24.08 0.78
N GLY A 63 6.15 -23.50 1.83
CA GLY A 63 7.52 -23.75 2.27
C GLY A 63 8.59 -23.14 1.37
N LYS A 64 8.22 -22.18 0.51
CA LYS A 64 9.14 -21.42 -0.36
C LYS A 64 9.78 -20.23 0.36
N LEU A 65 9.12 -19.69 1.39
CA LEU A 65 9.65 -18.60 2.21
C LEU A 65 9.88 -19.03 3.66
N SER A 66 10.76 -18.29 4.32
CA SER A 66 11.06 -18.46 5.75
C SER A 66 10.40 -17.38 6.60
N LEU A 67 10.22 -17.65 7.90
CA LEU A 67 9.66 -16.69 8.85
C LEU A 67 10.41 -15.35 8.85
N ILE A 68 11.74 -15.37 8.65
CA ILE A 68 12.56 -14.17 8.59
C ILE A 68 12.20 -13.30 7.38
N GLN A 69 11.91 -13.91 6.23
CA GLN A 69 11.47 -13.19 5.04
C GLN A 69 10.10 -12.57 5.23
N ILE A 70 9.15 -13.29 5.85
CA ILE A 70 7.83 -12.75 6.20
C ILE A 70 7.95 -11.56 7.16
N LEU A 71 8.83 -11.67 8.15
CA LEU A 71 9.09 -10.57 9.10
C LEU A 71 9.69 -9.34 8.39
N ALA A 72 10.60 -9.57 7.45
CA ALA A 72 11.21 -8.49 6.67
C ALA A 72 10.19 -7.84 5.73
N ALA A 73 9.37 -8.63 5.02
CA ALA A 73 8.27 -8.13 4.18
C ALA A 73 7.26 -7.29 4.99
N SER A 74 6.91 -7.73 6.21
CA SER A 74 6.07 -6.97 7.14
C SER A 74 6.69 -5.63 7.53
N LYS A 75 8.02 -5.58 7.70
CA LYS A 75 8.74 -4.34 7.99
C LYS A 75 8.72 -3.39 6.78
N THR A 76 8.99 -3.91 5.58
CA THR A 76 8.91 -3.15 4.32
C THR A 76 7.52 -2.56 4.10
N MET A 77 6.47 -3.36 4.33
CA MET A 77 5.08 -2.91 4.32
C MET A 77 4.84 -1.77 5.32
N ASN A 78 5.31 -1.90 6.56
CA ASN A 78 5.17 -0.83 7.56
C ASN A 78 5.86 0.47 7.14
N ILE A 79 7.03 0.42 6.52
CA ILE A 79 7.75 1.61 6.03
C ILE A 79 6.91 2.35 4.98
N GLY A 80 6.34 1.62 4.01
CA GLY A 80 5.43 2.20 3.01
C GLY A 80 4.21 2.85 3.65
N ILE A 81 3.57 2.17 4.61
CA ILE A 81 2.41 2.67 5.38
C ILE A 81 2.77 3.92 6.18
N GLU A 82 3.92 3.94 6.86
CA GLU A 82 4.36 5.10 7.63
C GLU A 82 4.58 6.32 6.75
N ILE A 83 5.08 6.13 5.52
CA ILE A 83 5.24 7.22 4.55
C ILE A 83 3.87 7.76 4.11
N LEU A 84 2.94 6.86 3.81
CA LEU A 84 1.55 7.22 3.49
C LEU A 84 0.94 8.07 4.62
N LYS A 85 1.05 7.62 5.88
CA LYS A 85 0.55 8.34 7.06
C LYS A 85 1.26 9.68 7.29
N THR A 86 2.58 9.71 7.20
CA THR A 86 3.39 10.91 7.50
C THR A 86 3.14 12.03 6.48
N LYS A 87 2.99 11.69 5.20
CA LYS A 87 2.79 12.69 4.15
C LYS A 87 1.39 13.29 4.18
N VAL A 88 0.39 12.52 4.60
CA VAL A 88 -0.97 13.02 4.88
C VAL A 88 -0.92 14.11 5.97
N ILE A 89 -0.14 13.89 7.04
CA ILE A 89 0.03 14.87 8.13
C ILE A 89 0.85 16.10 7.66
N ALA A 90 1.84 15.90 6.79
CA ALA A 90 2.68 17.00 6.29
C ALA A 90 2.00 17.88 5.22
N THR A 91 0.95 17.39 4.57
CA THR A 91 0.29 18.08 3.44
C THR A 91 -0.98 18.82 3.85
N ASN A 92 -1.57 18.55 5.02
CA ASN A 92 -2.80 19.25 5.38
C ASN A 92 -3.03 19.46 6.88
N ASP A 93 -3.00 20.74 7.24
CA ASP A 93 -3.58 21.30 8.44
C ASP A 93 -5.13 21.07 8.49
N ASN A 94 -5.83 20.68 7.42
CA ASN A 94 -7.29 20.52 7.48
C ASN A 94 -7.87 19.53 6.44
N THR A 95 -8.01 18.23 6.73
CA THR A 95 -9.14 17.44 6.19
C THR A 95 -9.28 16.06 6.87
N GLY A 96 -10.27 15.98 7.77
CA GLY A 96 -11.32 14.95 7.77
C GLY A 96 -10.89 13.50 7.55
N PHE A 97 -10.36 12.88 8.60
CA PHE A 97 -10.67 11.48 8.87
C PHE A 97 -12.20 11.34 8.98
N PHE A 98 -12.76 10.24 8.48
CA PHE A 98 -14.18 9.84 8.41
C PHE A 98 -14.94 10.21 7.13
N GLY A 99 -14.76 9.36 6.11
CA GLY A 99 -15.80 9.11 5.12
C GLY A 99 -17.02 8.38 5.72
N ASN A 100 -18.15 8.54 5.02
CA ASN A 100 -19.47 7.90 5.14
C ASN A 100 -20.49 8.46 6.15
N LEU A 101 -21.38 9.32 5.62
CA LEU A 101 -22.81 8.96 5.59
C LEU A 101 -23.53 9.66 4.41
N VAL A 102 -23.63 8.94 3.29
CA VAL A 102 -24.75 9.11 2.36
C VAL A 102 -26.00 8.66 3.13
N VAL A 103 -26.82 9.60 3.59
CA VAL A 103 -28.25 9.35 3.84
C VAL A 103 -29.03 10.28 2.94
N ASN A 104 -29.55 9.65 1.90
CA ASN A 104 -30.55 10.15 0.99
C ASN A 104 -31.92 10.02 1.70
N TYR A 105 -32.62 11.14 1.94
CA TYR A 105 -34.09 11.21 1.94
C TYR A 105 -34.57 12.65 1.76
#